data_AF-A0A7V3ZHX0-F1
#
_entry.id   AF-A0A7V3ZHX0-F1
#
_cell.length_a   1.000
_cell.length_b   1.000
_cell.length_c   1.000
_cell.angle_alpha   90.00
_cell.angle_beta   90.00
_cell.angle_gamma   90.00
#
_symmetry.space_group_name_H-M   'P 1'
#
loop_
_entity.id
_entity.type
_entity.pdbx_description
1 polymer ?
#
loop_
_entity_poly.entity_id
_entity_poly.type
_entity_poly.pdbx_seq_one_letter_code
_entity_poly.pdbx_strand_id
1 'polypeptide(L)' 'MKFLDNLLLQYFTKDDRVLTSPLVIFETIFTLQSYYKLPRKEIRDLLIPILNLRGLKLDYKDIFE' A
#
# COMPACT_ATOMS: atom_id res chain seq x y z
N MET A 1 -10.78 -6.79 12.58
CA MET A 1 -9.99 -5.55 12.51
C MET A 1 -8.72 -5.62 13.36
N LYS A 2 -8.75 -5.98 14.65
CA LYS A 2 -7.56 -6.04 15.55
C LYS A 2 -6.28 -6.67 14.99
N PHE A 3 -6.39 -7.71 14.15
CA PHE A 3 -5.22 -8.35 13.53
C PHE A 3 -4.50 -7.44 12.53
N LEU A 4 -5.26 -6.80 11.63
CA LEU A 4 -4.74 -5.85 10.65
C LEU A 4 -4.16 -4.62 11.36
N ASP A 5 -4.86 -4.14 12.39
CA ASP A 5 -4.41 -3.01 13.20
C ASP A 5 -3.08 -3.33 13.88
N ASN A 6 -2.95 -4.51 14.50
CA ASN A 6 -1.70 -4.96 15.14
C ASN A 6 -0.57 -5.20 14.14
N LEU A 7 -0.87 -5.75 12.96
CA LEU A 7 0.10 -5.98 11.91
C LEU A 7 0.68 -4.64 11.43
N LEU A 8 -0.20 -3.69 11.13
CA LEU A 8 0.19 -2.33 10.78
C LEU A 8 0.98 -1.68 11.91
N LEU A 9 0.49 -1.74 13.16
CA LEU A 9 1.15 -1.13 14.32
C LEU A 9 2.57 -1.66 14.53
N GLN A 10 2.78 -2.97 14.35
CA GLN A 10 4.08 -3.61 14.46
C GLN A 10 5.06 -3.09 13.41
N TYR A 11 4.60 -2.87 12.16
CA TYR A 11 5.42 -2.28 11.10
C TYR A 11 5.61 -0.76 11.22
N PHE A 12 4.67 -0.05 11.84
CA PHE A 12 4.82 1.37 12.15
C PHE A 12 5.85 1.64 13.25
N THR A 13 6.13 0.65 14.11
CA THR A 13 6.96 0.81 15.32
C THR A 13 8.33 0.14 15.24
N LYS A 14 8.53 -0.83 14.36
CA LYS A 14 9.83 -1.49 14.12
C LYS A 14 10.42 -1.04 12.79
N ASP A 15 11.75 -0.92 12.73
CA ASP A 15 12.54 -0.66 11.51
C ASP A 15 12.52 -1.86 10.51
N ASP A 16 11.57 -2.77 10.68
CA ASP A 16 11.41 -3.96 9.85
C ASP A 16 10.94 -3.54 8.46
N ARG A 17 11.81 -3.80 7.46
CA ARG A 17 11.55 -3.46 6.06
C ARG A 17 10.51 -4.41 5.49
N VAL A 18 9.36 -3.87 5.10
CA VAL A 18 8.32 -4.58 4.35
C VAL A 18 8.59 -4.41 2.87
N LEU A 19 8.66 -5.54 2.17
CA LEU A 19 8.72 -5.56 0.72
C LEU A 19 7.32 -5.81 0.17
N THR A 20 6.96 -5.06 -0.85
CA THR A 20 5.79 -5.35 -1.68
C THR A 20 6.23 -5.38 -3.14
N SER A 21 5.38 -5.91 -4.02
CA SER A 21 5.64 -6.01 -5.46
C SER A 21 4.72 -5.07 -6.25
N PRO A 22 5.10 -4.64 -7.46
CA PRO A 22 4.25 -3.75 -8.25
C PRO A 22 2.93 -4.45 -8.59
N LEU A 23 2.97 -5.78 -8.71
CA LEU A 23 1.81 -6.62 -8.94
C LEU A 23 0.80 -6.49 -7.80
N VAL A 24 1.23 -6.53 -6.53
CA VAL A 24 0.34 -6.36 -5.38
C VAL A 24 -0.32 -4.97 -5.38
N ILE A 25 0.44 -3.93 -5.73
CA ILE A 25 -0.10 -2.56 -5.85
C ILE A 25 -1.11 -2.48 -6.99
N PHE A 26 -0.78 -3.06 -8.15
CA PHE A 26 -1.69 -3.14 -9.29
C PHE A 26 -2.98 -3.88 -8.93
N GLU A 27 -2.88 -5.07 -8.33
CA GLU A 27 -4.04 -5.87 -7.91
C GLU A 27 -4.91 -5.10 -6.93
N THR A 28 -4.30 -4.37 -6.00
CA THR A 28 -5.00 -3.52 -5.05
C THR A 28 -5.77 -2.42 -5.77
N ILE A 29 -5.11 -1.66 -6.64
CA ILE A 29 -5.74 -0.58 -7.43
C ILE A 29 -6.86 -1.15 -8.32
N PHE A 30 -6.59 -2.24 -9.02
CA PHE A 30 -7.53 -2.91 -9.91
C PHE A 30 -8.74 -3.41 -9.15
N THR A 31 -8.56 -4.01 -7.97
CA THR A 31 -9.67 -4.49 -7.13
C THR A 31 -10.52 -3.33 -6.64
N LEU A 32 -9.90 -2.25 -6.13
CA LEU A 32 -10.62 -1.06 -5.66
C LEU A 32 -11.41 -0.38 -6.79
N GLN A 33 -10.85 -0.31 -7.99
CA GLN A 33 -11.53 0.30 -9.14
C GLN A 33 -12.59 -0.62 -9.76
N SER A 34 -12.27 -1.89 -9.99
CA SER A 34 -13.11 -2.80 -10.78
C SER A 34 -14.19 -3.49 -9.96
N TYR A 35 -13.90 -3.87 -8.71
CA TYR A 35 -14.86 -4.54 -7.84
C TYR A 35 -15.59 -3.52 -6.96
N TYR A 36 -14.84 -2.69 -6.23
CA TYR A 36 -15.43 -1.70 -5.30
C TYR A 36 -15.89 -0.40 -5.98
N LYS A 37 -15.59 -0.22 -7.28
CA LYS A 37 -16.03 0.95 -8.08
C LYS A 37 -15.61 2.30 -7.52
N LEU A 38 -14.52 2.34 -6.75
CA LEU A 38 -14.03 3.60 -6.18
C LEU A 38 -13.48 4.53 -7.28
N PRO A 39 -13.72 5.86 -7.19
CA PRO A 39 -13.10 6.83 -8.07
C PRO A 39 -11.57 6.81 -7.90
N ARG A 40 -10.83 7.02 -9.00
CA ARG A 40 -9.36 7.04 -8.98
C ARG A 40 -8.77 8.01 -7.94
N LYS A 41 -9.42 9.15 -7.72
CA LYS A 41 -9.01 10.14 -6.71
C LYS A 41 -9.04 9.53 -5.30
N GLU A 42 -10.10 8.83 -4.95
CA GLU A 42 -10.27 8.20 -3.64
C GLU A 42 -9.28 7.05 -3.44
N ILE A 43 -9.07 6.22 -4.47
CA ILE A 43 -8.06 5.15 -4.45
C ILE A 43 -6.68 5.73 -4.17
N ARG A 44 -6.30 6.82 -4.85
CA ARG A 44 -5.04 7.51 -4.64
C ARG A 44 -4.93 8.00 -3.19
N ASP A 45 -5.94 8.69 -2.71
CA ASP A 45 -5.94 9.30 -1.38
C ASP A 45 -5.86 8.21 -0.27
N LEU A 46 -6.43 7.02 -0.49
CA LEU A 46 -6.32 5.86 0.40
C LEU A 46 -4.94 5.17 0.35
N LEU A 47 -4.33 5.08 -0.84
CA LEU A 47 -3.06 4.37 -1.02
C LEU A 47 -1.83 5.22 -0.66
N ILE A 48 -1.90 6.55 -0.78
CA ILE A 48 -0.78 7.46 -0.46
C ILE A 48 -0.17 7.18 0.93
N PRO A 49 -0.97 7.09 2.03
CA PRO A 49 -0.41 6.80 3.35
C PRO A 49 0.29 5.46 3.44
N ILE A 50 -0.19 4.45 2.70
CA ILE A 50 0.38 3.09 2.67
C ILE A 50 1.69 3.07 1.87
N LEU A 51 1.71 3.74 0.72
CA LEU A 51 2.91 3.82 -0.14
C LEU A 51 4.03 4.65 0.50
N ASN A 52 3.69 5.59 1.38
CA ASN A 52 4.64 6.44 2.10
C ASN A 52 5.06 5.88 3.47
N LEU A 53 4.70 4.62 3.79
CA LEU A 53 5.13 3.99 5.03
C LEU A 53 6.66 3.93 5.08
N ARG A 54 7.25 4.42 6.17
CA ARG A 54 8.71 4.48 6.37
C ARG A 54 9.40 3.11 6.22
N GLY A 55 8.70 2.03 6.59
CA GLY A 55 9.17 0.65 6.46
C GLY A 55 8.87 0.01 5.10
N LEU A 56 8.07 0.63 4.22
CA LEU A 56 7.72 0.05 2.93
C LEU A 56 8.77 0.41 1.89
N LYS A 57 9.51 -0.60 1.43
CA LYS A 57 10.37 -0.48 0.26
C LYS A 57 9.59 -0.88 -0.99
N LEU A 58 9.55 0.05 -1.93
CA LEU A 58 9.13 -0.20 -3.30
C LEU A 58 10.41 -0.49 -4.09
N ASP A 59 10.67 -1.75 -4.44
CA ASP A 59 11.87 -2.17 -5.18
C ASP A 59 11.93 -1.66 -6.64
N TYR A 60 11.07 -0.71 -7.00
CA TYR A 60 10.80 -0.25 -8.36
C TYR A 60 10.33 1.21 -8.36
N LYS A 61 10.70 1.99 -7.34
CA LYS A 61 10.40 3.43 -7.28
C LYS A 61 10.87 4.17 -8.55
N ASP A 62 11.94 3.67 -9.17
CA ASP A 62 12.56 4.20 -10.38
C ASP A 62 11.76 3.93 -11.68
N ILE A 63 10.70 3.11 -11.65
CA ILE A 63 9.86 2.83 -12.84
C ILE A 63 8.82 3.94 -13.07
N PHE A 64 8.58 4.79 -12.07
CA PHE A 64 7.57 5.85 -12.11
C PHE A 64 8.17 7.27 -12.17
N GLU A 65 9.50 7.40 -12.33
CA GLU A 65 10.18 8.67 -12.64
C GLU A 65 10.24 8.94 -14.15
#